data_AF-A0A940VHP3-F1
#
_entry.id   AF-A0A940VHP3-F1
#
_cell.length_a   1.000
_cell.length_b   1.000
_cell.length_c   1.000
_cell.angle_alpha   90.00
_cell.angle_beta   90.00
_cell.angle_gamma   90.00
#
_symmetry.space_group_name_H-M   'P 1'
#
loop_
_entity.id
_entity.type
_entity.pdbx_description
1 polymer ?
#
loop_
_entity_poly.entity_id
_entity_poly.type
_entity_poly.pdbx_seq_one_letter_code
_entity_poly.pdbx_strand_id
1 'polypeptide(L)'
;MRVLAWGPTLDEERAAASGVTRASLEQLFRESDVVSVHLRLSDTSRGLVTADLLRRMKPTAFLINTARGPIVDEPALVALLSERRIAGAGLDVYDVEPMPGNHPLLGLDNVVLTPHLGYVTQETYRIFFRQVVENVSAYLDGRIPPRCLNPDAAERRKPGSLAPGRSPDEKEGCHARLRRTDLRPVRRKGVHGGARDEGPAGLLSHARRAGAAG
;
A
#
# COMPACT_ATOMS: atom_id res chain seq x y z
N MET A 1 17.83 0.52 22.08
CA MET A 1 18.02 1.22 20.79
C MET A 1 18.01 2.72 21.05
N ARG A 2 18.93 3.49 20.46
CA ARG A 2 18.88 4.97 20.48
C ARG A 2 17.95 5.41 19.35
N VAL A 3 16.98 6.28 19.65
CA VAL A 3 15.99 6.73 18.66
C VAL A 3 16.19 8.20 18.36
N LEU A 4 16.57 8.50 17.12
CA LEU A 4 16.60 9.85 16.57
C LEU A 4 15.30 10.13 15.82
N ALA A 5 14.73 11.31 16.00
CA ALA A 5 13.50 11.71 15.35
C ALA A 5 13.61 13.09 14.72
N TRP A 6 13.00 13.24 13.54
CA TRP A 6 12.81 14.51 12.87
C TRP A 6 11.34 14.61 12.43
N GLY A 7 10.79 15.81 12.53
CA GLY A 7 9.48 16.13 12.00
C GLY A 7 9.31 17.65 11.90
N PRO A 8 8.48 18.15 10.97
CA PRO A 8 8.31 19.59 10.76
C PRO A 8 7.76 20.33 11.99
N THR A 9 7.01 19.62 12.84
CA THR A 9 6.40 20.16 14.07
C THR A 9 6.92 19.48 15.34
N LEU A 10 8.05 18.77 15.24
CA LEU A 10 8.70 18.15 16.38
C LEU A 10 9.59 19.17 17.08
N ASP A 11 9.28 19.45 18.35
CA ASP A 11 10.09 20.23 19.28
C ASP A 11 10.69 19.31 20.36
N GLU A 12 11.52 19.89 21.24
CA GLU A 12 12.19 19.12 22.30
C GLU A 12 11.20 18.54 23.33
N GLU A 13 10.11 19.26 23.63
CA GLU A 13 9.11 18.81 24.60
C GLU A 13 8.40 17.55 24.10
N ARG A 14 7.93 17.55 22.85
CA ARG A 14 7.30 16.39 22.20
C ARG A 14 8.26 15.23 22.01
N ALA A 15 9.52 15.53 21.69
CA ALA A 15 10.57 14.52 21.57
C ALA A 15 10.81 13.83 22.93
N ALA A 16 10.98 14.61 24.00
CA ALA A 16 11.14 14.10 25.37
C ALA A 16 9.93 13.30 25.83
N ALA A 17 8.71 13.79 25.58
CA ALA A 17 7.46 13.09 25.91
C ALA A 17 7.32 11.74 25.18
N SER A 18 7.96 11.59 24.02
CA SER A 18 7.97 10.35 23.23
C SER A 18 9.19 9.47 23.49
N GLY A 19 10.12 9.90 24.37
CA GLY A 19 11.36 9.17 24.67
C GLY A 19 12.35 9.12 23.51
N VAL A 20 12.33 10.11 22.60
CA VAL A 20 13.21 10.19 21.44
C VAL A 20 14.10 11.42 21.51
N THR A 21 15.25 11.38 20.83
CA THR A 21 16.13 12.54 20.67
C THR A 21 15.79 13.24 19.36
N ARG A 22 15.45 14.53 19.43
CA ARG A 22 15.28 15.35 18.23
C ARG A 22 16.63 15.52 17.51
N ALA A 23 16.61 15.41 16.19
CA ALA A 23 17.79 15.58 15.34
C ALA A 23 17.45 16.42 14.11
N SER A 24 18.46 17.02 13.49
CA SER A 24 18.29 17.52 12.11
C SER A 24 18.12 16.34 11.15
N LEU A 25 17.49 16.59 9.99
CA LEU A 25 17.29 15.53 8.99
C LEU A 25 18.63 14.94 8.52
N GLU A 26 19.64 15.78 8.30
CA GLU A 26 20.99 15.34 7.95
C GLU A 26 21.65 14.49 9.04
N GLN A 27 21.48 14.88 10.30
CA GLN A 27 22.01 14.14 11.44
C GLN A 27 21.36 12.77 11.55
N LEU A 28 20.03 12.71 11.38
CA LEU A 28 19.26 11.47 11.40
C LEU A 28 19.78 10.49 10.34
N PHE A 29 19.93 10.94 9.09
CA PHE A 29 20.43 10.07 8.01
C PHE A 29 21.90 9.64 8.22
N ARG A 30 22.75 10.52 8.78
CA ARG A 30 24.16 10.23 9.02
C ARG A 30 24.39 9.24 10.17
N GLU A 31 23.62 9.34 11.24
CA GLU A 31 23.87 8.59 12.48
C GLU A 31 23.07 7.28 12.58
N SER A 32 21.99 7.14 11.83
CA SER A 32 21.09 5.99 11.97
C SER A 32 21.60 4.74 11.27
N ASP A 33 21.45 3.59 11.92
CA ASP A 33 21.63 2.26 11.32
C ASP A 33 20.34 1.79 10.62
N VAL A 34 19.18 2.34 11.01
CA VAL A 34 17.90 2.14 10.34
C VAL A 34 17.18 3.48 10.27
N VAL A 35 16.76 3.88 9.07
CA VAL A 35 15.94 5.07 8.84
C VAL A 35 14.54 4.60 8.47
N SER A 36 13.51 5.04 9.19
CA SER A 36 12.11 4.71 8.89
C SER A 36 11.29 5.96 8.59
N VAL A 37 10.60 5.97 7.46
CA VAL A 37 9.84 7.15 6.97
C VAL A 37 8.38 7.04 7.38
N HIS A 38 7.89 8.06 8.11
CA HIS A 38 6.51 8.14 8.62
C HIS A 38 5.90 9.53 8.42
N LEU A 39 5.92 10.03 7.18
CA LEU A 39 5.36 11.33 6.82
C LEU A 39 4.09 11.18 5.98
N ARG A 40 3.17 12.13 6.10
CA ARG A 40 2.10 12.29 5.11
C ARG A 40 2.73 12.86 3.83
N LEU A 41 2.24 12.42 2.67
CA LEU A 41 2.61 13.05 1.40
C LEU A 41 1.90 14.40 1.26
N SER A 42 2.71 15.44 1.12
CA SER A 42 2.33 16.83 0.83
C SER A 42 3.35 17.42 -0.14
N ASP A 43 3.11 18.66 -0.59
CA ASP A 43 4.07 19.40 -1.43
C ASP A 43 5.42 19.57 -0.71
N THR A 44 5.40 19.72 0.61
CA THR A 44 6.61 19.88 1.44
C THR A 44 7.36 18.58 1.72
N SER A 45 6.70 17.43 1.64
CA SER A 45 7.34 16.13 1.92
C SER A 45 7.73 15.39 0.65
N ARG A 46 7.22 15.81 -0.52
CA ARG A 46 7.54 15.20 -1.81
C ARG A 46 9.01 15.43 -2.13
N GLY A 47 9.74 14.36 -2.41
CA GLY A 47 11.19 14.41 -2.65
C GLY A 47 12.00 14.91 -1.45
N LEU A 48 11.44 14.86 -0.23
CA LEU A 48 12.15 15.30 0.97
C LEU A 48 13.42 14.47 1.21
N VAL A 49 13.34 13.16 0.98
CA VAL A 49 14.50 12.27 1.07
C VAL A 49 15.22 12.27 -0.27
N THR A 50 16.13 13.22 -0.43
CA THR A 50 16.93 13.44 -1.64
C THR A 50 18.09 12.44 -1.76
N ALA A 51 18.68 12.36 -2.95
CA ALA A 51 19.93 11.64 -3.19
C ALA A 51 21.05 11.99 -2.18
N ASP A 52 21.17 13.26 -1.79
CA ASP A 52 22.21 13.71 -0.85
C ASP A 52 21.98 13.20 0.57
N LEU A 53 20.73 13.12 1.02
CA LEU A 53 20.41 12.50 2.31
C LEU A 53 20.68 10.99 2.28
N LEU A 54 20.27 10.31 1.22
CA LEU A 54 20.53 8.88 1.03
C LEU A 54 22.04 8.57 1.06
N ARG A 55 22.88 9.40 0.41
CA ARG A 55 24.34 9.23 0.42
C ARG A 55 25.00 9.41 1.78
N ARG A 56 24.34 10.12 2.72
CA ARG A 56 24.84 10.30 4.09
C ARG A 56 24.62 9.07 4.96
N MET A 57 23.78 8.13 4.54
CA MET A 57 23.55 6.88 5.28
C MET A 57 24.84 6.07 5.40
N LYS A 58 24.94 5.32 6.50
CA LYS A 58 26.04 4.37 6.69
C LYS A 58 25.95 3.25 5.63
N PRO A 59 27.08 2.68 5.19
CA PRO A 59 27.07 1.49 4.32
C PRO A 59 26.32 0.30 4.91
N THR A 60 26.23 0.22 6.24
CA THR A 60 25.52 -0.83 6.99
C THR A 60 24.04 -0.51 7.24
N ALA A 61 23.55 0.66 6.82
CA ALA A 61 22.22 1.12 7.19
C ALA A 61 21.12 0.58 6.27
N PHE A 62 19.91 0.47 6.83
CA PHE A 62 18.69 0.13 6.10
C PHE A 62 17.72 1.31 6.01
N LEU A 63 17.05 1.47 4.86
CA LEU A 63 15.93 2.40 4.70
C LEU A 63 14.60 1.65 4.70
N ILE A 64 13.66 2.07 5.54
CA ILE A 64 12.29 1.53 5.58
C ILE A 64 11.32 2.63 5.14
N ASN A 65 10.51 2.36 4.12
CA ASN A 65 9.43 3.25 3.69
C ASN A 65 8.10 2.49 3.59
N THR A 66 7.22 2.75 4.55
CA THR A 66 5.82 2.31 4.54
C THR A 66 4.86 3.50 4.50
N ALA A 67 5.38 4.69 4.18
CA ALA A 67 4.61 5.92 4.12
C ALA A 67 4.08 6.15 2.71
N ARG A 68 4.82 6.84 1.84
CA ARG A 68 4.48 7.06 0.43
C ARG A 68 5.75 7.04 -0.41
N GLY A 69 5.69 6.45 -1.61
CA GLY A 69 6.82 6.37 -2.55
C GLY A 69 7.45 7.74 -2.82
N PRO A 70 6.67 8.75 -3.26
CA PRO A 70 7.23 10.04 -3.70
C PRO A 70 7.85 10.92 -2.61
N ILE A 71 7.94 10.45 -1.36
CA ILE A 71 8.71 11.12 -0.31
C ILE A 71 10.21 10.88 -0.54
N VAL A 72 10.57 9.75 -1.12
CA VAL A 72 11.95 9.35 -1.39
C VAL A 72 12.24 9.52 -2.88
N ASP A 73 13.44 10.00 -3.19
CA ASP A 73 14.00 9.96 -4.54
C ASP A 73 14.27 8.49 -4.91
N GLU A 74 13.28 7.83 -5.52
CA GLU A 74 13.32 6.41 -5.89
C GLU A 74 14.46 6.09 -6.87
N PRO A 75 14.71 6.89 -7.93
CA PRO A 75 15.89 6.69 -8.79
C PRO A 75 17.21 6.70 -8.03
N ALA A 76 17.40 7.65 -7.09
CA ALA A 76 18.60 7.69 -6.27
C ALA A 76 18.71 6.49 -5.34
N LEU A 77 17.61 6.08 -4.71
CA LEU A 77 17.57 4.89 -3.85
C LEU A 77 17.93 3.62 -4.63
N VAL A 78 17.35 3.43 -5.82
CA VAL A 78 17.67 2.30 -6.71
C VAL A 78 19.16 2.26 -7.04
N ALA A 79 19.76 3.40 -7.38
CA ALA A 79 21.19 3.48 -7.69
C ALA A 79 22.05 3.07 -6.48
N LEU A 80 21.77 3.63 -5.29
CA LEU A 80 22.52 3.33 -4.07
C LEU A 80 22.38 1.86 -3.65
N LEU A 81 21.21 1.25 -3.81
CA LEU A 81 20.99 -0.17 -3.50
C LEU A 81 21.71 -1.08 -4.48
N SER A 82 21.66 -0.76 -5.78
CA SER A 82 22.34 -1.50 -6.84
C SER A 82 23.87 -1.48 -6.66
N GLU A 83 24.41 -0.32 -6.25
CA GLU A 83 25.83 -0.14 -5.94
C GLU A 83 26.23 -0.67 -4.55
N ARG A 84 25.28 -1.20 -3.76
CA ARG A 84 25.46 -1.62 -2.36
C ARG A 84 26.10 -0.52 -1.49
N ARG A 85 25.76 0.74 -1.74
CA ARG A 85 26.17 1.91 -0.94
C ARG A 85 25.50 1.96 0.42
N ILE A 86 24.36 1.29 0.57
CA ILE A 86 23.66 1.02 1.83
C ILE A 86 23.33 -0.48 1.89
N ALA A 87 23.06 -0.99 3.10
CA ALA A 87 22.90 -2.43 3.30
C ALA A 87 21.63 -2.98 2.64
N GLY A 88 20.55 -2.20 2.62
CA GLY A 88 19.32 -2.60 1.98
C GLY A 88 18.13 -1.67 2.25
N ALA A 89 16.96 -2.07 1.77
CA ALA A 89 15.72 -1.34 2.02
C ALA A 89 14.51 -2.27 2.22
N GLY A 90 13.51 -1.79 2.97
CA GLY A 90 12.19 -2.40 3.10
C GLY A 90 11.12 -1.42 2.61
N LEU A 91 10.43 -1.74 1.52
CA LEU A 91 9.55 -0.81 0.82
C LEU A 91 8.16 -1.42 0.60
N ASP A 92 7.15 -0.75 1.14
CA ASP A 92 5.73 -1.10 0.94
C ASP A 92 5.05 -0.21 -0.12
N VAL A 93 5.70 0.88 -0.53
CA VAL A 93 5.11 1.95 -1.35
C VAL A 93 6.10 2.42 -2.41
N TYR A 94 5.59 2.83 -3.57
CA TYR A 94 6.38 3.12 -4.78
C TYR A 94 5.90 4.40 -5.47
N ASP A 95 6.72 4.96 -6.35
CA ASP A 95 6.31 6.14 -7.12
C ASP A 95 5.17 5.84 -8.10
N VAL A 96 5.21 4.66 -8.72
CA VAL A 96 4.17 4.15 -9.61
C VAL A 96 3.60 2.87 -9.02
N GLU A 97 2.30 2.90 -8.75
CA GLU A 97 1.55 1.76 -8.22
C GLU A 97 0.36 1.41 -9.14
N PRO A 98 0.21 0.14 -9.58
CA PRO A 98 1.05 -1.02 -9.28
C PRO A 98 2.46 -0.93 -9.88
N MET A 99 3.45 -1.52 -9.19
CA MET A 99 4.84 -1.54 -9.66
C MET A 99 4.95 -2.23 -11.04
N PRO A 100 5.63 -1.63 -12.03
CA PRO A 100 5.89 -2.27 -13.31
C PRO A 100 6.69 -3.58 -13.16
N GLY A 101 6.38 -4.61 -13.96
CA GLY A 101 7.05 -5.91 -13.87
C GLY A 101 8.55 -5.91 -14.24
N ASN A 102 9.04 -4.82 -14.84
CA ASN A 102 10.44 -4.60 -15.18
C ASN A 102 11.13 -3.59 -14.25
N HIS A 103 10.54 -3.29 -13.09
CA HIS A 103 11.09 -2.33 -12.16
C HIS A 103 12.43 -2.80 -11.56
N PRO A 104 13.50 -1.98 -11.51
CA PRO A 104 14.82 -2.40 -11.07
C PRO A 104 14.86 -3.01 -9.66
N LEU A 105 14.03 -2.50 -8.74
CA LEU A 105 13.93 -3.02 -7.37
C LEU A 105 13.59 -4.51 -7.31
N LEU A 106 12.88 -5.06 -8.31
CA LEU A 106 12.51 -6.48 -8.35
C LEU A 106 13.71 -7.41 -8.53
N GLY A 107 14.83 -6.90 -9.05
CA GLY A 107 16.05 -7.67 -9.28
C GLY A 107 17.08 -7.57 -8.15
N LEU A 108 16.82 -6.78 -7.12
CA LEU A 108 17.79 -6.53 -6.04
C LEU A 108 17.60 -7.51 -4.88
N ASP A 109 18.68 -8.16 -4.45
CA ASP A 109 18.67 -9.15 -3.36
C ASP A 109 18.73 -8.52 -1.95
N ASN A 110 18.98 -7.21 -1.88
CA ASN A 110 19.07 -6.42 -0.67
C ASN A 110 17.82 -5.55 -0.43
N VAL A 111 16.69 -5.93 -1.02
CA VAL A 111 15.42 -5.20 -0.88
C VAL A 111 14.28 -6.16 -0.54
N VAL A 112 13.48 -5.79 0.45
CA VAL A 112 12.21 -6.45 0.76
C VAL A 112 11.07 -5.57 0.25
N LEU A 113 10.21 -6.14 -0.59
CA LEU A 113 9.12 -5.44 -1.25
C LEU A 113 7.77 -6.02 -0.83
N THR A 114 6.82 -5.16 -0.46
CA THR A 114 5.42 -5.53 -0.22
C THR A 114 4.48 -4.63 -1.02
N PRO A 115 3.37 -5.16 -1.58
CA PRO A 115 2.50 -4.41 -2.49
C PRO A 115 1.48 -3.54 -1.73
N HIS A 116 1.94 -2.49 -1.04
CA HIS A 116 1.10 -1.52 -0.31
C HIS A 116 0.12 -2.18 0.67
N LEU A 117 0.68 -3.00 1.55
CA LEU A 117 -0.03 -3.84 2.52
C LEU A 117 -0.06 -3.28 3.95
N GLY A 118 0.53 -2.12 4.23
CA GLY A 118 0.66 -1.58 5.58
C GLY A 118 -0.67 -1.41 6.36
N TYR A 119 -1.81 -1.39 5.67
CA TYR A 119 -3.15 -1.31 6.26
C TYR A 119 -3.98 -2.60 6.13
N VAL A 120 -3.46 -3.63 5.46
CA VAL A 120 -4.20 -4.86 5.12
C VAL A 120 -4.20 -5.83 6.31
N THR A 121 -4.94 -5.46 7.35
CA THR A 121 -5.15 -6.28 8.55
C THR A 121 -6.62 -6.40 8.90
N GLN A 122 -6.99 -7.48 9.59
CA GLN A 122 -8.38 -7.72 9.97
C GLN A 122 -8.89 -6.62 10.91
N GLU A 123 -8.04 -6.14 11.83
CA GLU A 123 -8.32 -5.06 12.78
C GLU A 123 -8.60 -3.74 12.05
N THR A 124 -7.75 -3.38 11.08
CA THR A 124 -7.94 -2.17 10.28
C THR A 124 -9.22 -2.26 9.47
N TYR A 125 -9.51 -3.39 8.85
CA TYR A 125 -10.75 -3.59 8.09
C TYR A 125 -12.00 -3.52 8.96
N ARG A 126 -11.99 -4.08 10.18
CA ARG A 126 -13.10 -3.94 11.12
C ARG A 126 -13.41 -2.47 11.42
N ILE A 127 -12.37 -1.63 11.57
CA ILE A 127 -12.54 -0.19 11.79
C ILE A 127 -13.08 0.49 10.52
N PHE A 128 -12.45 0.26 9.36
CA PHE A 128 -12.79 0.93 8.10
C PHE A 128 -14.22 0.64 7.67
N PHE A 129 -14.63 -0.63 7.62
CA PHE A 129 -15.97 -0.98 7.16
C PHE A 129 -17.05 -0.43 8.10
N ARG A 130 -16.82 -0.44 9.41
CA ARG A 130 -17.73 0.20 10.38
C ARG A 130 -17.85 1.71 10.10
N GLN A 131 -16.72 2.41 9.95
CA GLN A 131 -16.71 3.86 9.69
C GLN A 131 -17.35 4.24 8.35
N VAL A 132 -17.18 3.40 7.32
CA VAL A 132 -17.83 3.56 6.01
C VAL A 132 -19.34 3.44 6.15
N VAL A 133 -19.85 2.41 6.83
CA VAL A 133 -21.29 2.25 7.08
C VAL A 133 -21.84 3.44 7.85
N GLU A 134 -21.18 3.87 8.93
CA GLU A 134 -21.57 5.06 9.69
C GLU A 134 -21.66 6.33 8.82
N ASN A 135 -20.69 6.54 7.91
CA ASN A 135 -20.70 7.69 6.99
C ASN A 135 -21.85 7.61 5.98
N VAL A 136 -22.08 6.43 5.39
CA VAL A 136 -23.16 6.22 4.41
C VAL A 136 -24.53 6.37 5.07
N SER A 137 -24.73 5.79 6.26
CA SER A 137 -25.97 5.94 7.02
C SER A 137 -26.25 7.40 7.38
N ALA A 138 -25.24 8.13 7.90
CA ALA A 138 -25.40 9.56 8.18
C ALA A 138 -25.79 10.35 6.93
N TYR A 139 -25.15 10.08 5.79
CA TYR A 139 -25.48 10.71 4.53
C TYR A 139 -26.91 10.42 4.06
N LEU A 140 -27.37 9.17 4.16
CA LEU A 140 -28.74 8.77 3.78
C LEU A 140 -29.80 9.39 4.70
N ASP A 141 -29.49 9.56 5.98
CA ASP A 141 -30.34 10.23 6.97
C ASP A 141 -30.35 11.76 6.82
N GLY A 142 -29.64 12.32 5.83
CA GLY A 142 -29.55 13.77 5.62
C GLY A 142 -28.63 14.49 6.61
N ARG A 143 -27.80 13.75 7.35
CA ARG A 143 -26.80 14.30 8.28
C ARG A 143 -25.44 14.45 7.58
N ILE A 144 -24.60 15.34 8.10
CA ILE A 144 -23.20 15.44 7.67
C ILE A 144 -22.46 14.18 8.13
N PRO A 145 -21.77 13.45 7.24
CA PRO A 145 -20.99 12.28 7.65
C PRO A 145 -19.91 12.66 8.66
N PRO A 146 -19.73 11.88 9.75
CA PRO A 146 -18.78 12.21 10.83
C PRO A 146 -17.30 12.26 10.38
N ARG A 147 -16.96 11.66 9.23
CA ARG A 147 -15.63 11.74 8.61
C ARG A 147 -15.71 12.30 7.18
N CYS A 148 -16.47 13.38 7.00
CA CYS A 148 -16.57 14.07 5.72
C CYS A 148 -15.28 14.88 5.44
N LEU A 149 -14.67 14.68 4.28
CA LEU A 149 -13.46 15.41 3.88
C LEU A 149 -13.78 16.79 3.28
N ASN A 150 -15.00 16.97 2.79
CA ASN A 150 -15.49 18.16 2.09
C ASN A 150 -16.88 18.56 2.62
N PRO A 151 -16.98 19.04 3.88
CA PRO A 151 -18.26 19.34 4.52
C PRO A 151 -19.10 20.35 3.73
N ASP A 152 -18.48 21.37 3.12
CA ASP A 152 -19.15 22.35 2.27
C ASP A 152 -19.93 21.72 1.10
N ALA A 153 -19.46 20.58 0.58
CA ALA A 153 -20.16 19.86 -0.48
C ALA A 153 -21.37 19.10 0.07
N ALA A 154 -21.28 18.60 1.30
CA ALA A 154 -22.40 17.95 1.98
C ALA A 154 -23.50 18.97 2.35
N GLU A 155 -23.13 20.20 2.73
CA GLU A 155 -24.05 21.29 3.09
C GLU A 155 -24.83 21.84 1.88
N ARG A 156 -24.22 21.85 0.68
CA ARG A 156 -24.89 22.30 -0.56
C ARG A 156 -25.96 21.34 -1.09
N ARG A 157 -26.15 20.20 -0.43
CA ARG A 157 -27.14 19.19 -0.85
C ARG A 157 -28.56 19.67 -0.54
N LYS A 158 -29.47 19.52 -1.51
CA LYS A 158 -30.91 19.70 -1.27
C LYS A 158 -31.45 18.55 -0.41
N PRO A 159 -32.10 18.81 0.74
CA PRO A 159 -32.80 17.79 1.51
C PRO A 159 -33.79 17.03 0.61
N GLY A 160 -33.80 15.69 0.66
CA GLY A 160 -34.71 14.86 -0.15
C GLY A 160 -34.25 14.50 -1.57
N SER A 161 -33.04 14.86 -1.99
CA SER A 161 -32.52 14.51 -3.33
C SER A 161 -32.23 13.02 -3.56
N LEU A 162 -32.19 12.24 -2.48
CA LEU A 162 -32.17 10.79 -2.53
C LEU A 162 -33.53 10.37 -1.98
N ALA A 163 -34.34 9.69 -2.80
CA ALA A 163 -35.60 9.14 -2.35
C ALA A 163 -35.36 8.42 -1.01
N PRO A 164 -36.19 8.66 0.03
CA PRO A 164 -35.98 8.02 1.31
C PRO A 164 -35.87 6.52 1.08
N GLY A 165 -34.82 5.92 1.67
CA GLY A 165 -34.76 4.47 1.76
C GLY A 165 -36.09 3.99 2.32
N ARG A 166 -36.74 3.13 1.55
CA ARG A 166 -38.01 2.46 1.88
C ARG A 166 -38.13 2.18 3.38
N SER A 167 -39.31 2.44 3.94
CA SER A 167 -39.56 2.34 5.38
C SER A 167 -39.23 0.92 5.89
N PRO A 168 -38.96 0.73 7.19
CA PRO A 168 -38.70 -0.59 7.77
C PRO A 168 -39.78 -1.63 7.42
N ASP A 169 -41.04 -1.21 7.25
CA ASP A 169 -42.18 -2.06 6.87
C ASP A 169 -42.12 -2.62 5.43
N GLU A 170 -41.31 -2.04 4.55
CA GLU A 170 -41.11 -2.57 3.19
C GLU A 170 -39.98 -3.62 3.11
N LYS A 171 -39.29 -3.91 4.22
CA LYS A 171 -38.17 -4.88 4.26
C LYS A 171 -38.61 -6.35 4.27
N GLU A 172 -39.86 -6.65 4.58
CA GLU A 172 -40.36 -8.04 4.57
C GLU A 172 -40.45 -8.65 3.16
N GLY A 173 -40.44 -7.84 2.10
CA GLY A 173 -40.46 -8.32 0.71
C GLY A 173 -39.09 -8.67 0.11
N CYS A 174 -37.97 -8.27 0.73
CA CYS A 174 -36.63 -8.41 0.14
C CYS A 174 -35.89 -9.71 0.52
N HIS A 175 -36.44 -10.49 1.46
CA HIS A 175 -35.85 -11.79 1.85
C HIS A 175 -36.22 -12.95 0.92
N ALA A 176 -36.99 -12.72 -0.16
CA ALA A 176 -37.49 -13.76 -1.03
C ALA A 176 -37.02 -13.66 -2.50
N ARG A 177 -35.73 -13.40 -2.78
CA ARG A 177 -35.14 -13.75 -4.10
C ARG A 177 -33.61 -13.67 -4.18
N LEU A 178 -32.93 -14.50 -3.41
CA LEU A 178 -31.62 -15.04 -3.83
C LEU A 178 -31.66 -16.55 -3.59
N ARG A 179 -32.23 -17.28 -4.55
CA ARG A 179 -32.02 -18.73 -4.60
C ARG A 179 -30.60 -18.95 -5.14
N ARG A 180 -29.93 -20.00 -4.64
CA ARG A 180 -28.57 -20.43 -5.04
C ARG A 180 -28.34 -20.61 -6.55
N THR A 181 -29.38 -20.50 -7.38
CA THR A 181 -29.38 -20.69 -8.83
C THR A 181 -29.04 -19.45 -9.65
N ASP A 182 -28.91 -18.26 -9.06
CA ASP A 182 -28.72 -17.00 -9.82
C ASP A 182 -27.25 -16.59 -10.01
N LEU A 183 -26.29 -17.37 -9.50
CA LEU A 183 -24.87 -17.22 -9.84
C LEU A 183 -24.59 -17.91 -11.18
N ARG A 184 -24.75 -17.17 -12.29
CA ARG A 184 -24.20 -17.61 -13.58
C ARG A 184 -22.67 -17.65 -13.46
N PRO A 185 -22.00 -18.75 -13.87
CA PRO A 185 -20.55 -18.78 -13.87
C PRO A 185 -20.02 -17.72 -14.84
N VAL A 186 -19.10 -16.89 -14.35
CA VAL A 186 -18.37 -15.92 -15.16
C VAL A 186 -17.57 -16.72 -16.20
N ARG A 187 -18.02 -16.67 -17.47
CA ARG A 187 -17.22 -17.19 -18.59
C ARG A 187 -15.91 -16.41 -18.63
N ARG A 188 -14.79 -17.09 -18.37
CA ARG A 188 -13.46 -16.58 -18.69
C ARG A 188 -13.44 -16.26 -20.18
N LYS A 189 -13.31 -14.97 -20.55
CA LYS A 189 -12.91 -14.58 -21.90
C LYS A 189 -11.47 -15.08 -22.09
N GLY A 190 -11.33 -16.18 -22.81
CA GLY A 190 -10.05 -16.59 -23.35
C GLY A 190 -9.52 -15.49 -24.26
N VAL A 191 -8.30 -15.04 -23.97
CA VAL A 191 -7.52 -14.23 -24.90
C VAL A 191 -7.17 -15.15 -26.07
N HIS A 192 -7.84 -14.97 -27.21
CA HIS A 192 -7.44 -15.60 -28.46
C HIS A 192 -6.24 -14.81 -29.02
N GLY A 193 -5.05 -15.39 -28.90
CA GLY A 193 -3.95 -15.12 -29.83
C GLY A 193 -4.21 -15.83 -31.15
N GLY A 194 -4.08 -15.11 -32.26
CA GLY A 194 -3.80 -15.72 -33.57
C GLY A 194 -2.33 -16.15 -33.59
N ALA A 195 -2.01 -17.44 -33.86
CA ALA A 195 -1.93 -18.08 -35.17
C ALA A 195 -0.76 -17.49 -36.00
N ARG A 196 0.27 -18.20 -36.47
CA ARG A 196 0.65 -19.63 -36.58
C ARG A 196 2.17 -19.62 -36.88
N ASP A 197 2.91 -20.65 -36.48
CA ASP A 197 3.74 -21.37 -37.44
C ASP A 197 4.04 -22.79 -36.94
N GLU A 198 4.00 -23.76 -37.85
CA GLU A 198 4.09 -25.19 -37.58
C GLU A 198 5.54 -25.71 -37.63
N GLY A 199 5.83 -26.71 -36.81
CA GLY A 199 6.99 -27.58 -36.97
C GLY A 199 6.82 -28.84 -36.11
N PRO A 200 6.90 -30.06 -36.68
CA PRO A 200 6.64 -31.28 -35.93
C PRO A 200 7.90 -31.93 -35.35
N ALA A 201 7.64 -32.71 -34.31
CA ALA A 201 8.41 -33.88 -33.84
C ALA A 201 9.69 -33.65 -33.02
N GLY A 202 9.66 -34.18 -31.79
CA GLY A 202 10.85 -34.54 -31.05
C GLY A 202 10.66 -34.44 -29.54
N LEU A 203 10.27 -35.53 -28.89
CA LEU A 203 11.10 -36.20 -27.89
C LEU A 203 10.29 -37.21 -27.07
N LEU A 204 10.61 -38.48 -27.35
CA LEU A 204 10.58 -39.57 -26.39
C LEU A 204 11.34 -39.18 -25.11
N SER A 205 10.75 -39.43 -23.94
CA SER A 205 11.46 -40.24 -22.93
C SER A 205 10.44 -40.92 -22.01
N HIS A 206 10.64 -42.23 -21.89
CA HIS A 206 9.95 -43.14 -21.01
C HIS A 206 10.86 -43.44 -19.82
N ALA A 207 10.24 -43.76 -18.69
CA ALA A 207 10.75 -44.57 -17.57
C ALA A 207 11.61 -43.85 -16.51
N ARG A 208 11.48 -44.13 -15.20
CA ARG A 208 11.15 -45.41 -14.56
C ARG A 208 10.27 -45.29 -13.31
N ARG A 209 9.60 -46.42 -13.06
CA ARG A 209 8.67 -46.79 -11.99
C ARG A 209 9.34 -47.05 -10.64
N ALA A 210 8.51 -46.93 -9.61
CA ALA A 210 8.63 -47.57 -8.32
C ALA A 210 8.41 -49.10 -8.37
N GLY A 211 8.96 -49.83 -7.38
CA GLY A 211 8.29 -50.99 -6.78
C GLY A 211 8.97 -52.37 -6.86
N ALA A 212 9.44 -52.82 -5.70
CA ALA A 212 9.19 -54.13 -5.04
C ALA A 212 9.98 -55.42 -5.40
N ALA A 213 10.38 -56.07 -4.28
CA ALA A 213 10.43 -57.50 -3.95
C ALA A 213 11.49 -58.41 -4.62
N GLY A 214 12.21 -59.15 -3.76
CA GLY A 214 13.15 -60.21 -4.10
C GLY A 214 14.32 -60.24 -3.13
#